data_AF-A0A8B6GGR3-F1
#
_entry.id   AF-A0A8B6GGR3-F1
#
_cell.length_a   1.000
_cell.length_b   1.000
_cell.length_c   1.000
_cell.angle_alpha   90.00
_cell.angle_beta   90.00
_cell.angle_gamma   90.00
#
_symmetry.space_group_name_H-M   'P 1'
#
loop_
_entity.id
_entity.type
_entity.pdbx_description
1 polymer ?
#
loop_
_entity_poly.entity_id
_entity_poly.type
_entity_poly.pdbx_seq_one_letter_code
_entity_poly.pdbx_strand_id
1 'polypeptide(L)'
;MHDSNSFSDENRLTEESQERNISFQRRKVILVIISISVILTVAVVIICVETKSDEEIGQDKSFPQYNIMKDNRDIQYMVNEAKKNRFQRIWTILDEKPYLINVIPENESYSLLHIATILNNTDAVYKLSNFTSCDVLVKSASTIKRKSAGGKTPEQLAKNNVIKVYLKTFTEKRMQERFGNTPVFVTTQAKGEKYNRLGLPLMLLTMSSYKKTFFGNESLSPSDHFQNLLNYTFQSSKVRLKNVENEVINSLYGFDANSAKILRVNTTRLFYGKIVKLYTGHYVYMEMNKALKREALFDYNTYRPRSSALHFGPYALMLDSVLTFWNELTPYNEITYRGVSVNISSHYDVNMTFVYLDFVSTTDDKNIAESFAGTHGSVLVIDNTHICAWQPRNIAKYSDFPHEREYLYPSGAEFLVTAIDGRHIFLKLVNPSF
;
A
#
# COMPACT_ATOMS: atom_id res chain seq x y z
N MET A 1 -32.28 -48.74 78.49
CA MET A 1 -32.82 -47.76 77.52
C MET A 1 -31.63 -47.15 76.80
N HIS A 2 -31.18 -47.83 75.75
CA HIS A 2 -30.13 -47.37 74.84
C HIS A 2 -30.41 -48.00 73.48
N ASP A 3 -30.06 -47.25 72.44
CA ASP A 3 -29.96 -47.61 71.02
C ASP A 3 -31.24 -47.52 70.17
N SER A 4 -31.45 -46.32 69.63
CA SER A 4 -32.23 -46.09 68.41
C SER A 4 -31.64 -44.89 67.64
N ASN A 5 -30.56 -45.11 66.87
CA ASN A 5 -30.02 -44.12 65.93
C ASN A 5 -29.16 -44.76 64.82
N SER A 6 -29.63 -45.85 64.20
CA SER A 6 -28.91 -46.52 63.09
C SER A 6 -29.67 -46.53 61.76
N PHE A 7 -30.76 -45.76 61.62
CA PHE A 7 -31.59 -45.76 60.40
C PHE A 7 -31.43 -44.53 59.49
N SER A 8 -30.58 -43.56 59.84
CA SER A 8 -30.41 -42.31 59.05
C SER A 8 -29.27 -42.33 58.03
N ASP A 9 -28.31 -43.25 58.13
CA ASP A 9 -27.10 -43.22 57.28
C ASP A 9 -27.24 -44.03 55.97
N GLU A 10 -28.11 -45.04 55.93
CA GLU A 10 -28.32 -45.86 54.73
C GLU A 10 -29.09 -45.11 53.62
N ASN A 11 -30.06 -44.27 54.00
CA ASN A 11 -30.78 -43.41 53.05
C ASN A 11 -29.90 -42.28 52.48
N ARG A 12 -28.90 -41.82 53.25
CA ARG A 12 -28.00 -40.75 52.83
C ARG A 12 -26.96 -41.20 51.81
N LEU A 13 -26.48 -42.44 51.95
CA LEU A 13 -25.55 -43.06 50.99
C LEU A 13 -26.21 -43.39 49.65
N THR A 14 -27.51 -43.66 49.64
CA THR A 14 -28.28 -43.93 48.42
C THR A 14 -28.59 -42.66 47.63
N GLU A 15 -28.90 -41.55 48.32
CA GLU A 15 -29.07 -40.23 47.68
C GLU A 15 -27.77 -39.70 47.07
N GLU A 16 -26.63 -39.78 47.78
CA GLU A 16 -25.34 -39.34 47.23
C GLU A 16 -24.88 -40.18 46.03
N SER A 17 -25.24 -41.47 46.00
CA SER A 17 -24.96 -42.36 44.87
C SER A 17 -25.82 -41.99 43.65
N GLN A 18 -27.09 -41.67 43.86
CA GLN A 18 -27.99 -41.20 42.81
C GLN A 18 -27.55 -39.84 42.26
N GLU A 19 -27.16 -38.89 43.11
CA GLU A 19 -26.66 -37.57 42.67
C GLU A 19 -25.35 -37.69 41.87
N ARG A 20 -24.43 -38.57 42.29
CA ARG A 20 -23.20 -38.85 41.53
C ARG A 20 -23.49 -39.46 40.16
N ASN A 21 -24.46 -40.36 40.06
CA ASN A 21 -24.86 -40.96 38.79
C ASN A 21 -25.51 -39.91 37.86
N ILE A 22 -26.40 -39.05 38.40
CA ILE A 22 -27.01 -37.94 37.64
C ILE A 22 -25.95 -36.94 37.16
N SER A 23 -24.99 -36.58 38.01
CA SER A 23 -23.87 -35.71 37.63
C SER A 23 -23.02 -36.32 36.52
N PHE A 24 -22.77 -37.62 36.57
CA PHE A 24 -22.00 -38.33 35.56
C PHE A 24 -22.73 -38.39 34.20
N GLN A 25 -24.04 -38.64 34.20
CA GLN A 25 -24.85 -38.62 32.98
C GLN A 25 -24.91 -37.21 32.36
N ARG A 26 -25.04 -36.16 33.18
CA ARG A 26 -25.00 -34.77 32.69
C ARG A 26 -23.67 -34.43 32.02
N ARG A 27 -22.54 -34.88 32.58
CA ARG A 27 -21.21 -34.67 31.96
C ARG A 27 -21.07 -35.40 30.62
N LYS A 28 -21.62 -36.61 30.49
CA LYS A 28 -21.65 -37.34 29.21
C LYS A 28 -22.46 -36.61 28.15
N VAL A 29 -23.63 -36.09 28.50
CA VAL A 29 -24.47 -35.30 27.58
C VAL A 29 -23.76 -34.04 27.12
N ILE A 30 -23.10 -33.31 28.03
CA ILE A 30 -22.32 -32.11 27.70
C ILE A 30 -21.17 -32.43 26.73
N LEU A 31 -20.43 -33.53 26.97
CA LEU A 31 -19.34 -33.97 26.09
C LEU A 31 -19.83 -34.36 24.68
N VAL A 32 -21.01 -34.97 24.58
CA VAL A 32 -21.64 -35.30 23.28
C VAL A 32 -22.04 -34.03 22.55
N ILE A 33 -22.65 -33.05 23.24
CA ILE A 33 -23.05 -31.76 22.64
C ILE A 33 -21.81 -31.00 22.13
N ILE A 34 -20.74 -30.94 22.91
CA ILE A 34 -19.48 -30.29 22.50
C ILE A 34 -18.90 -30.99 21.26
N SER A 35 -18.85 -32.32 21.27
CA SER A 35 -18.35 -33.10 20.12
C SER A 35 -19.17 -32.84 18.85
N ILE A 36 -20.51 -32.83 18.96
CA ILE A 36 -21.40 -32.52 17.84
C ILE A 36 -21.17 -31.08 17.34
N SER A 37 -21.03 -30.10 18.25
CA SER A 37 -20.76 -28.71 17.88
C SER A 37 -19.43 -28.53 17.16
N VAL A 38 -18.38 -29.25 17.58
CA VAL A 38 -17.07 -29.22 16.91
C VAL A 38 -17.16 -29.87 15.53
N ILE A 39 -17.83 -31.02 15.40
CA ILE A 39 -18.04 -31.69 14.11
C ILE A 39 -18.82 -30.80 13.15
N LEU A 40 -19.89 -30.14 13.61
CA LEU A 40 -20.66 -29.19 12.81
C LEU A 40 -19.83 -27.98 12.40
N THR A 41 -18.99 -27.45 13.29
CA THR A 41 -18.11 -26.30 12.97
C THR A 41 -17.07 -26.70 11.92
N VAL A 42 -16.45 -27.87 12.06
CA VAL A 42 -15.49 -28.40 11.08
C VAL A 42 -16.18 -28.68 9.75
N ALA A 43 -17.37 -29.27 9.74
CA ALA A 43 -18.14 -29.52 8.52
C ALA A 43 -18.54 -28.21 7.81
N VAL A 44 -18.96 -27.17 8.55
CA VAL A 44 -19.26 -25.85 7.97
C VAL A 44 -17.99 -25.20 7.41
N VAL A 45 -16.84 -25.32 8.07
CA VAL A 45 -15.57 -24.81 7.56
C VAL A 45 -15.14 -25.56 6.29
N ILE A 46 -15.26 -26.90 6.25
CA ILE A 46 -14.94 -27.70 5.06
C ILE A 46 -15.88 -27.35 3.91
N ILE A 47 -17.20 -27.26 4.15
CA ILE A 47 -18.18 -26.85 3.13
C ILE A 47 -17.88 -25.41 2.65
N CYS A 48 -17.51 -24.48 3.53
CA CYS A 48 -17.11 -23.12 3.14
C CYS A 48 -15.77 -23.06 2.38
N VAL A 49 -14.89 -24.05 2.53
CA VAL A 49 -13.61 -24.14 1.83
C VAL A 49 -13.80 -24.81 0.45
N GLU A 50 -14.60 -25.88 0.37
CA GLU A 50 -14.90 -26.58 -0.89
C GLU A 50 -15.88 -25.81 -1.79
N THR A 51 -16.84 -25.06 -1.22
CA THR A 51 -17.72 -24.19 -2.04
C THR A 51 -17.03 -22.92 -2.55
N LYS A 52 -15.78 -22.67 -2.16
CA LYS A 52 -14.95 -21.58 -2.68
C LYS A 52 -13.95 -22.00 -3.75
N SER A 53 -13.75 -23.29 -4.00
CA SER A 53 -12.71 -23.75 -4.93
C SER A 53 -13.17 -23.87 -6.39
N ASP A 54 -14.47 -24.06 -6.69
CA ASP A 54 -14.82 -24.57 -8.03
C ASP A 54 -15.94 -23.84 -8.78
N GLU A 55 -16.47 -22.72 -8.27
CA GLU A 55 -17.44 -21.88 -9.03
C GLU A 55 -17.06 -20.39 -8.99
N GLU A 56 -15.91 -20.04 -9.55
CA GLU A 56 -15.71 -18.73 -10.19
C GLU A 56 -14.54 -18.77 -11.21
N ILE A 57 -14.55 -19.76 -12.12
CA ILE A 57 -13.99 -19.53 -13.47
C ILE A 57 -15.03 -18.71 -14.23
N GLY A 58 -15.33 -17.54 -13.68
CA GLY A 58 -16.13 -16.51 -14.31
C GLY A 58 -15.34 -15.99 -15.49
N GLN A 59 -16.05 -15.83 -16.61
CA GLN A 59 -15.69 -15.01 -17.76
C GLN A 59 -14.63 -13.98 -17.40
N ASP A 60 -13.54 -13.95 -18.16
CA ASP A 60 -12.54 -12.90 -18.16
C ASP A 60 -13.25 -11.54 -18.32
N LYS A 61 -13.71 -10.98 -17.20
CA LYS A 61 -14.05 -9.58 -17.05
C LYS A 61 -12.72 -8.88 -17.14
N SER A 62 -12.23 -8.78 -18.37
CA SER A 62 -11.05 -8.01 -18.73
C SER A 62 -11.10 -6.71 -17.95
N PHE A 63 -10.17 -6.64 -17.01
CA PHE A 63 -10.12 -5.69 -15.92
C PHE A 63 -10.27 -4.25 -16.43
N PRO A 64 -10.88 -3.32 -15.69
CA PRO A 64 -10.80 -1.91 -16.03
C PRO A 64 -9.35 -1.44 -15.82
N GLN A 65 -8.59 -1.47 -16.92
CA GLN A 65 -7.29 -0.85 -17.08
C GLN A 65 -7.36 0.58 -16.51
N TYR A 66 -6.43 0.94 -15.60
CA TYR A 66 -6.29 2.29 -15.07
C TYR A 66 -6.22 3.15 -16.30
N ASN A 67 -7.23 4.01 -16.44
CA ASN A 67 -7.35 4.81 -17.62
C ASN A 67 -7.20 6.22 -17.09
N ILE A 68 -5.96 6.71 -17.12
CA ILE A 68 -5.58 8.01 -16.55
C ILE A 68 -6.58 9.09 -16.96
N MET A 69 -7.05 9.04 -18.21
CA MET A 69 -8.06 9.96 -18.74
C MET A 69 -9.46 9.74 -18.14
N LYS A 70 -9.96 8.50 -18.12
CA LYS A 70 -11.27 8.17 -17.52
C LYS A 70 -11.27 8.47 -16.03
N ASP A 71 -10.25 8.02 -15.30
CA ASP A 71 -10.12 8.19 -13.86
C ASP A 71 -9.97 9.65 -13.48
N ASN A 72 -9.19 10.45 -14.22
CA ASN A 72 -9.15 11.89 -14.01
C ASN A 72 -10.53 12.53 -14.17
N ARG A 73 -11.27 12.18 -15.24
CA ARG A 73 -12.65 12.70 -15.45
C ARG A 73 -13.58 12.29 -14.32
N ASP A 74 -13.53 11.02 -13.89
CA ASP A 74 -14.36 10.48 -12.82
C ASP A 74 -14.06 11.19 -11.49
N ILE A 75 -12.78 11.37 -11.14
CA ILE A 75 -12.32 12.11 -9.95
C ILE A 75 -12.90 13.54 -9.96
N GLN A 76 -12.74 14.27 -11.07
CA GLN A 76 -13.25 15.64 -11.20
C GLN A 76 -14.77 15.70 -11.12
N TYR A 77 -15.46 14.77 -11.79
CA TYR A 77 -16.91 14.67 -11.78
C TYR A 77 -17.45 14.43 -10.37
N MET A 78 -16.90 13.46 -9.64
CA MET A 78 -17.34 13.12 -8.29
C MET A 78 -17.19 14.31 -7.34
N VAL A 79 -16.06 15.02 -7.38
CA VAL A 79 -15.87 16.21 -6.52
C VAL A 79 -16.85 17.33 -6.88
N ASN A 80 -17.09 17.57 -8.16
CA ASN A 80 -18.04 18.59 -8.61
C ASN A 80 -19.48 18.29 -8.21
N GLU A 81 -19.91 17.03 -8.29
CA GLU A 81 -21.25 16.64 -7.83
C GLU A 81 -21.35 16.60 -6.30
N ALA A 82 -20.28 16.23 -5.59
CA ALA A 82 -20.23 16.26 -4.13
C ALA A 82 -20.41 17.69 -3.60
N LYS A 83 -19.73 18.67 -4.20
CA LYS A 83 -19.89 20.10 -3.85
C LYS A 83 -21.32 20.62 -4.02
N LYS A 84 -22.09 20.03 -4.94
CA LYS A 84 -23.52 20.34 -5.17
C LYS A 84 -24.45 19.50 -4.29
N ASN A 85 -23.90 18.73 -3.35
CA ASN A 85 -24.60 17.77 -2.50
C ASN A 85 -25.35 16.66 -3.28
N ARG A 86 -24.88 16.28 -4.47
CA ARG A 86 -25.53 15.28 -5.37
C ARG A 86 -24.84 13.92 -5.32
N PHE A 87 -24.71 13.36 -4.12
CA PHE A 87 -23.96 12.11 -3.92
C PHE A 87 -24.56 10.89 -4.64
N GLN A 88 -25.84 10.90 -4.98
CA GLN A 88 -26.46 9.80 -5.73
C GLN A 88 -25.76 9.50 -7.07
N ARG A 89 -25.17 10.52 -7.71
CA ARG A 89 -24.43 10.38 -8.97
C ARG A 89 -23.01 9.86 -8.81
N ILE A 90 -22.50 9.85 -7.57
CA ILE A 90 -21.14 9.43 -7.23
C ILE A 90 -21.09 7.93 -6.98
N TRP A 91 -22.17 7.35 -6.46
CA TRP A 91 -22.23 5.93 -6.08
C TRP A 91 -21.91 5.00 -7.23
N THR A 92 -22.46 5.23 -8.42
CA THR A 92 -22.17 4.41 -9.60
C THR A 92 -20.67 4.35 -9.93
N ILE A 93 -19.95 5.46 -9.76
CA ILE A 93 -18.49 5.48 -9.98
C ILE A 93 -17.76 4.76 -8.86
N LEU A 94 -18.13 4.99 -7.58
CA LEU A 94 -17.45 4.35 -6.45
C LEU A 94 -17.75 2.85 -6.33
N ASP A 95 -18.90 2.40 -6.80
CA ASP A 95 -19.26 0.97 -6.87
C ASP A 95 -18.39 0.26 -7.92
N GLU A 96 -18.04 0.93 -9.03
CA GLU A 96 -17.10 0.42 -10.05
C GLU A 96 -15.63 0.61 -9.63
N LYS A 97 -15.30 1.74 -8.99
CA LYS A 97 -13.93 2.22 -8.74
C LYS A 97 -13.74 2.73 -7.31
N PRO A 98 -13.85 1.84 -6.30
CA PRO A 98 -13.78 2.24 -4.90
C PRO A 98 -12.42 2.81 -4.49
N TYR A 99 -11.34 2.53 -5.24
CA TYR A 99 -9.99 3.07 -4.99
C TYR A 99 -9.90 4.59 -5.19
N LEU A 100 -10.85 5.21 -5.90
CA LEU A 100 -10.87 6.67 -6.13
C LEU A 100 -11.35 7.48 -4.92
N ILE A 101 -11.96 6.84 -3.92
CA ILE A 101 -12.67 7.52 -2.81
C ILE A 101 -11.80 8.48 -1.99
N ASN A 102 -10.51 8.15 -1.82
CA ASN A 102 -9.57 8.94 -1.02
C ASN A 102 -8.83 9.99 -1.82
N VAL A 103 -9.00 10.02 -3.15
CA VAL A 103 -8.23 10.91 -4.03
C VAL A 103 -8.69 12.35 -3.84
N ILE A 104 -7.71 13.24 -3.72
CA ILE A 104 -7.91 14.70 -3.75
C ILE A 104 -7.37 15.19 -5.09
N PRO A 105 -8.21 15.70 -6.00
CA PRO A 105 -7.75 16.20 -7.29
C PRO A 105 -6.79 17.39 -7.13
N GLU A 106 -5.87 17.57 -8.08
CA GLU A 106 -4.79 18.58 -8.01
C GLU A 106 -5.23 20.00 -7.62
N ASN A 107 -6.41 20.46 -8.08
CA ASN A 107 -6.89 21.81 -7.82
C ASN A 107 -7.78 21.93 -6.57
N GLU A 108 -7.97 20.85 -5.84
CA GLU A 108 -8.89 20.75 -4.70
C GLU A 108 -8.16 20.65 -3.37
N SER A 109 -8.90 20.84 -2.27
CA SER A 109 -8.34 20.71 -0.92
C SER A 109 -8.94 19.54 -0.14
N TYR A 110 -10.02 18.96 -0.65
CA TYR A 110 -10.90 18.08 0.09
C TYR A 110 -11.22 16.84 -0.75
N SER A 111 -11.16 15.68 -0.12
CA SER A 111 -11.71 14.44 -0.68
C SER A 111 -13.24 14.41 -0.54
N LEU A 112 -13.89 13.39 -1.09
CA LEU A 112 -15.35 13.23 -1.01
C LEU A 112 -15.86 13.20 0.44
N LEU A 113 -15.15 12.52 1.35
CA LEU A 113 -15.54 12.43 2.75
C LEU A 113 -15.46 13.78 3.47
N HIS A 114 -14.45 14.59 3.16
CA HIS A 114 -14.37 15.96 3.67
C HIS A 114 -15.56 16.80 3.19
N ILE A 115 -15.89 16.73 1.90
CA ILE A 115 -16.98 17.50 1.31
C ILE A 115 -18.33 17.10 1.94
N ALA A 116 -18.61 15.80 2.06
CA ALA A 116 -19.80 15.29 2.73
C ALA A 116 -19.92 15.80 4.17
N THR A 117 -18.80 15.79 4.89
CA THR A 117 -18.72 16.24 6.28
C THR A 117 -18.96 17.75 6.41
N ILE A 118 -18.33 18.57 5.57
CA ILE A 118 -18.50 20.04 5.57
C ILE A 118 -19.95 20.44 5.25
N LEU A 119 -20.60 19.70 4.34
CA LEU A 119 -22.00 19.91 3.97
C LEU A 119 -22.99 19.36 5.00
N ASN A 120 -22.51 18.75 6.09
CA ASN A 120 -23.32 18.05 7.09
C ASN A 120 -24.26 16.99 6.48
N ASN A 121 -23.85 16.33 5.40
CA ASN A 121 -24.61 15.25 4.78
C ASN A 121 -24.31 13.92 5.49
N THR A 122 -25.05 13.63 6.55
CA THR A 122 -24.87 12.45 7.40
C THR A 122 -24.96 11.14 6.61
N ASP A 123 -25.93 11.01 5.71
CA ASP A 123 -26.13 9.79 4.90
C ASP A 123 -24.94 9.52 3.99
N ALA A 124 -24.42 10.56 3.34
CA ALA A 124 -23.23 10.45 2.52
C ALA A 124 -21.99 10.09 3.35
N VAL A 125 -21.82 10.66 4.54
CA VAL A 125 -20.72 10.31 5.45
C VAL A 125 -20.79 8.83 5.86
N TYR A 126 -21.96 8.33 6.24
CA TYR A 126 -22.15 6.93 6.61
C TYR A 126 -21.87 6.01 5.43
N LYS A 127 -22.44 6.30 4.25
CA LYS A 127 -22.24 5.47 3.07
C LYS A 127 -20.78 5.47 2.60
N LEU A 128 -20.12 6.63 2.55
CA LEU A 128 -18.69 6.73 2.20
C LEU A 128 -17.82 5.95 3.19
N SER A 129 -18.07 6.07 4.50
CA SER A 129 -17.26 5.39 5.52
C SER A 129 -17.39 3.87 5.46
N ASN A 130 -18.54 3.37 5.00
CA ASN A 130 -18.77 1.94 4.80
C ASN A 130 -18.01 1.35 3.61
N PHE A 131 -17.46 2.15 2.68
CA PHE A 131 -16.53 1.61 1.69
C PHE A 131 -15.27 1.10 2.40
N THR A 132 -14.89 -0.13 2.09
CA THR A 132 -13.69 -0.75 2.67
C THR A 132 -12.42 0.02 2.32
N SER A 133 -12.39 0.69 1.16
CA SER A 133 -11.32 1.58 0.70
C SER A 133 -11.31 2.96 1.33
N CYS A 134 -12.37 3.38 2.03
CA CYS A 134 -12.43 4.69 2.65
C CYS A 134 -11.41 4.82 3.79
N ASP A 135 -10.55 5.83 3.70
CA ASP A 135 -9.65 6.21 4.79
C ASP A 135 -10.26 7.41 5.53
N VAL A 136 -10.92 7.14 6.66
CA VAL A 136 -11.51 8.20 7.50
C VAL A 136 -10.47 9.16 8.09
N LEU A 137 -9.19 8.79 8.07
CA LEU A 137 -8.09 9.66 8.48
C LEU A 137 -7.50 10.47 7.32
N VAL A 138 -8.16 10.48 6.15
CA VAL A 138 -7.75 11.29 5.02
C VAL A 138 -7.53 12.73 5.43
N LYS A 139 -6.34 13.25 5.16
CA LYS A 139 -6.03 14.65 5.44
C LYS A 139 -6.35 15.49 4.21
N SER A 140 -6.98 16.63 4.44
CA SER A 140 -7.13 17.68 3.43
C SER A 140 -5.77 18.11 2.89
N ALA A 141 -5.72 18.46 1.59
CA ALA A 141 -4.46 18.81 0.94
C ALA A 141 -3.85 20.05 1.62
N SER A 142 -2.62 19.90 2.11
CA SER A 142 -1.84 20.99 2.67
C SER A 142 -0.90 21.50 1.60
N THR A 143 -1.26 22.62 0.96
CA THR A 143 -0.34 23.29 0.04
C THR A 143 0.27 24.50 0.71
N ILE A 144 1.45 24.90 0.22
CA ILE A 144 2.13 26.12 0.67
C ILE A 144 1.22 27.35 0.53
N LYS A 145 0.35 27.34 -0.50
CA LYS A 145 -0.61 28.41 -0.80
C LYS A 145 -1.87 28.37 0.08
N ARG A 146 -2.21 27.23 0.70
CA ARG A 146 -3.49 27.00 1.40
C ARG A 146 -3.29 26.63 2.88
N LYS A 147 -2.46 27.40 3.60
CA LYS A 147 -2.05 27.12 4.99
C LYS A 147 -3.18 26.96 6.02
N SER A 148 -4.36 27.58 5.81
CA SER A 148 -5.45 27.62 6.80
C SER A 148 -6.42 26.44 6.76
N ALA A 149 -6.46 25.69 5.65
CA ALA A 149 -7.45 24.62 5.41
C ALA A 149 -6.83 23.21 5.34
N GLY A 150 -5.52 23.10 5.18
CA GLY A 150 -4.85 21.82 4.96
C GLY A 150 -4.60 21.00 6.22
N GLY A 151 -4.47 19.69 6.04
CA GLY A 151 -3.93 18.77 7.04
C GLY A 151 -4.95 18.30 8.07
N LYS A 152 -6.18 18.81 7.98
CA LYS A 152 -7.31 18.42 8.83
C LYS A 152 -7.99 17.17 8.29
N THR A 153 -8.42 16.28 9.18
CA THR A 153 -9.27 15.12 8.85
C THR A 153 -10.74 15.54 8.73
N PRO A 154 -11.62 14.69 8.14
CA PRO A 154 -13.06 14.91 8.15
C PRO A 154 -13.61 15.14 9.56
N GLU A 155 -13.17 14.35 10.56
CA GLU A 155 -13.58 14.51 11.96
C GLU A 155 -13.26 15.91 12.49
N GLN A 156 -12.07 16.44 12.18
CA GLN A 156 -11.65 17.77 12.62
C GLN A 156 -12.39 18.91 11.89
N LEU A 157 -12.96 18.65 10.72
CA LEU A 157 -13.78 19.61 9.97
C LEU A 157 -15.28 19.49 10.30
N ALA A 158 -15.71 18.43 10.99
CA ALA A 158 -17.11 18.20 11.32
C ALA A 158 -17.65 19.27 12.27
N LYS A 159 -18.66 20.02 11.81
CA LYS A 159 -19.43 20.95 12.65
C LYS A 159 -20.59 20.26 13.36
N ASN A 160 -21.14 19.22 12.76
CA ASN A 160 -22.20 18.40 13.34
C ASN A 160 -21.60 17.36 14.32
N ASN A 161 -22.07 17.39 15.58
CA ASN A 161 -21.62 16.46 16.62
C ASN A 161 -21.90 14.99 16.31
N VAL A 162 -23.00 14.67 15.61
CA VAL A 162 -23.34 13.30 15.22
C VAL A 162 -22.30 12.74 14.26
N ILE A 163 -21.97 13.51 13.21
CA ILE A 163 -20.92 13.15 12.23
C ILE A 163 -19.57 13.02 12.93
N LYS A 164 -19.24 13.97 13.82
CA LYS A 164 -17.98 13.96 14.56
C LYS A 164 -17.83 12.71 15.42
N VAL A 165 -18.86 12.36 16.21
CA VAL A 165 -18.87 11.15 17.04
C VAL A 165 -18.76 9.90 16.17
N TYR A 166 -19.52 9.82 15.08
CA TYR A 166 -19.47 8.67 14.18
C TYR A 166 -18.06 8.47 13.57
N LEU A 167 -17.45 9.53 13.03
CA LEU A 167 -16.13 9.45 12.44
C LEU A 167 -15.05 9.08 13.47
N LYS A 168 -15.18 9.56 14.71
CA LYS A 168 -14.29 9.17 15.81
C LYS A 168 -14.41 7.69 16.13
N THR A 169 -15.63 7.19 16.35
CA THR A 169 -15.87 5.76 16.64
C THR A 169 -15.40 4.86 15.49
N PHE A 170 -15.65 5.27 14.24
CA PHE A 170 -15.23 4.51 13.08
C PHE A 170 -13.71 4.48 12.92
N THR A 171 -13.04 5.58 13.26
CA THR A 171 -11.58 5.66 13.30
C THR A 171 -11.01 4.67 14.32
N GLU A 172 -11.55 4.66 15.53
CA GLU A 172 -11.12 3.74 16.60
C GLU A 172 -11.27 2.28 16.16
N LYS A 173 -12.41 1.90 15.55
CA LYS A 173 -12.62 0.57 14.99
C LYS A 173 -11.61 0.21 13.91
N ARG A 174 -11.42 1.09 12.92
CA ARG A 174 -10.47 0.84 11.80
C ARG A 174 -9.01 0.80 12.28
N MET A 175 -8.66 1.51 13.35
CA MET A 175 -7.32 1.45 13.94
C MET A 175 -7.02 0.09 14.57
N GLN A 176 -8.03 -0.61 15.10
CA GLN A 176 -7.87 -1.97 15.60
C GLN A 176 -7.66 -2.98 14.46
N GLU A 177 -8.29 -2.76 13.30
CA GLU A 177 -8.10 -3.57 12.09
C GLU A 177 -6.75 -3.30 11.37
N ARG A 178 -5.97 -2.28 11.78
CA ARG A 178 -4.79 -1.80 11.04
C ARG A 178 -3.49 -2.58 11.26
N PHE A 179 -3.51 -3.71 11.96
CA PHE A 179 -2.31 -4.46 12.32
C PHE A 179 -2.20 -5.80 11.58
N GLY A 180 -1.72 -5.72 10.34
CA GLY A 180 -1.04 -6.82 9.66
C GLY A 180 0.34 -6.32 9.25
N ASN A 181 1.33 -6.44 10.14
CA ASN A 181 2.72 -6.04 9.87
C ASN A 181 3.48 -7.07 9.03
N THR A 182 2.81 -8.10 8.50
CA THR A 182 3.44 -9.09 7.63
C THR A 182 3.79 -8.41 6.32
N PRO A 183 5.07 -8.12 6.07
CA PRO A 183 5.41 -7.41 4.87
C PRO A 183 5.42 -8.42 3.73
N VAL A 184 4.46 -8.28 2.81
CA VAL A 184 4.51 -8.99 1.53
C VAL A 184 5.35 -8.13 0.61
N PHE A 185 6.58 -8.58 0.36
CA PHE A 185 7.59 -7.80 -0.35
C PHE A 185 7.69 -8.15 -1.83
N VAL A 186 6.97 -9.17 -2.28
CA VAL A 186 7.27 -9.91 -3.50
C VAL A 186 5.97 -10.26 -4.20
N THR A 187 5.84 -9.91 -5.48
CA THR A 187 4.75 -10.42 -6.33
C THR A 187 5.30 -11.41 -7.34
N THR A 188 4.61 -12.53 -7.57
CA THR A 188 4.98 -13.54 -8.59
C THR A 188 5.08 -12.92 -9.99
N GLN A 189 5.88 -13.50 -10.89
CA GLN A 189 6.07 -13.03 -12.27
C GLN A 189 4.77 -12.64 -12.99
N ALA A 190 3.74 -13.50 -12.97
CA ALA A 190 2.46 -13.20 -13.65
C ALA A 190 1.78 -11.92 -13.11
N LYS A 191 1.95 -11.61 -11.82
CA LYS A 191 1.50 -10.34 -11.22
C LYS A 191 2.49 -9.22 -11.53
N GLY A 192 3.80 -9.51 -11.52
CA GLY A 192 4.88 -8.60 -11.84
C GLY A 192 4.84 -8.04 -13.26
N GLU A 193 4.66 -8.88 -14.27
CA GLU A 193 4.46 -8.50 -15.68
C GLU A 193 3.27 -7.53 -15.83
N LYS A 194 2.21 -7.74 -15.03
CA LYS A 194 1.08 -6.82 -14.99
C LYS A 194 1.47 -5.45 -14.43
N TYR A 195 2.29 -5.36 -13.39
CA TYR A 195 2.79 -4.08 -12.84
C TYR A 195 3.79 -3.40 -13.77
N ASN A 196 4.67 -4.17 -14.42
CA ASN A 196 5.66 -3.63 -15.35
C ASN A 196 5.00 -3.10 -16.63
N ARG A 197 3.93 -3.75 -17.09
CA ARG A 197 3.13 -3.28 -18.23
C ARG A 197 2.22 -2.11 -17.86
N LEU A 198 1.43 -2.25 -16.80
CA LEU A 198 0.36 -1.30 -16.48
C LEU A 198 0.84 -0.13 -15.62
N GLY A 199 1.94 -0.28 -14.88
CA GLY A 199 2.40 0.63 -13.85
C GLY A 199 1.92 0.26 -12.44
N LEU A 200 2.53 0.88 -11.44
CA LEU A 200 2.15 0.72 -10.04
C LEU A 200 0.84 1.50 -9.74
N PRO A 201 -0.18 0.88 -9.11
CA PRO A 201 -1.43 1.53 -8.74
C PRO A 201 -1.30 2.94 -8.12
N LEU A 202 -0.40 3.16 -7.16
CA LEU A 202 -0.21 4.50 -6.57
C LEU A 202 0.26 5.51 -7.62
N MET A 203 1.15 5.10 -8.51
CA MET A 203 1.71 5.97 -9.55
C MET A 203 0.67 6.30 -10.61
N LEU A 204 -0.13 5.32 -11.04
CA LEU A 204 -1.23 5.54 -11.98
C LEU A 204 -2.32 6.42 -11.38
N LEU A 205 -2.68 6.19 -10.12
CA LEU A 205 -3.62 7.05 -9.41
C LEU A 205 -3.11 8.48 -9.25
N THR A 206 -1.81 8.63 -9.04
CA THR A 206 -1.14 9.94 -9.00
C THR A 206 -1.24 10.63 -10.36
N MET A 207 -0.89 9.92 -11.43
CA MET A 207 -1.01 10.41 -12.81
C MET A 207 -2.45 10.83 -13.13
N SER A 208 -3.45 10.06 -12.68
CA SER A 208 -4.87 10.41 -12.81
C SER A 208 -5.25 11.65 -12.02
N SER A 209 -4.81 11.77 -10.77
CA SER A 209 -5.14 12.91 -9.91
C SER A 209 -4.49 14.22 -10.37
N TYR A 210 -3.27 14.13 -10.90
CA TYR A 210 -2.41 15.25 -11.32
C TYR A 210 -2.21 15.29 -12.85
N LYS A 211 -3.19 14.81 -13.63
CA LYS A 211 -3.07 14.63 -15.09
C LYS A 211 -2.58 15.89 -15.79
N LYS A 212 -3.15 17.05 -15.45
CA LYS A 212 -2.79 18.32 -16.09
C LYS A 212 -1.38 18.75 -15.70
N THR A 213 -0.97 18.51 -14.47
CA THR A 213 0.40 18.82 -14.02
C THR A 213 1.44 17.98 -14.75
N PHE A 214 1.26 16.66 -14.80
CA PHE A 214 2.25 15.74 -15.39
C PHE A 214 2.21 15.70 -16.92
N PHE A 215 1.01 15.77 -17.51
CA PHE A 215 0.81 15.56 -18.95
C PHE A 215 0.20 16.77 -19.67
N GLY A 216 -0.18 17.86 -18.98
CA GLY A 216 -0.79 19.02 -19.63
C GLY A 216 -2.04 18.64 -20.44
N ASN A 217 -2.06 19.03 -21.71
CA ASN A 217 -3.14 18.74 -22.65
C ASN A 217 -2.88 17.48 -23.51
N GLU A 218 -1.79 16.74 -23.25
CA GLU A 218 -1.48 15.53 -24.02
C GLU A 218 -2.62 14.52 -23.90
N SER A 219 -2.88 13.83 -25.01
CA SER A 219 -3.80 12.70 -25.08
C SER A 219 -3.02 11.43 -24.75
N LEU A 220 -3.44 10.73 -23.70
CA LEU A 220 -2.81 9.49 -23.27
C LEU A 220 -3.62 8.30 -23.76
N SER A 221 -2.95 7.28 -24.29
CA SER A 221 -3.58 6.00 -24.59
C SER A 221 -3.65 5.14 -23.33
N PRO A 222 -4.76 4.41 -23.08
CA PRO A 222 -4.78 3.39 -22.04
C PRO A 222 -3.70 2.32 -22.22
N SER A 223 -3.22 2.11 -23.46
CA SER A 223 -2.15 1.18 -23.80
C SER A 223 -0.74 1.76 -23.64
N ASP A 224 -0.59 3.01 -23.20
CA ASP A 224 0.74 3.58 -23.00
C ASP A 224 1.48 2.84 -21.90
N HIS A 225 2.69 2.35 -22.22
CA HIS A 225 3.55 1.70 -21.24
C HIS A 225 3.98 2.67 -20.15
N PHE A 226 4.12 2.16 -18.93
CA PHE A 226 4.49 2.94 -17.76
C PHE A 226 5.78 3.77 -17.95
N GLN A 227 6.80 3.20 -18.59
CA GLN A 227 8.05 3.92 -18.90
C GLN A 227 7.85 5.12 -19.83
N ASN A 228 6.94 5.03 -20.80
CA ASN A 228 6.60 6.15 -21.67
C ASN A 228 5.94 7.27 -20.88
N LEU A 229 5.05 6.93 -19.93
CA LEU A 229 4.41 7.89 -19.04
C LEU A 229 5.42 8.59 -18.11
N LEU A 230 6.40 7.85 -17.58
CA LEU A 230 7.52 8.44 -16.83
C LEU A 230 8.37 9.38 -17.71
N ASN A 231 8.62 9.00 -18.96
CA ASN A 231 9.40 9.82 -19.88
C ASN A 231 8.66 11.13 -20.24
N TYR A 232 7.34 11.09 -20.44
CA TYR A 232 6.53 12.31 -20.66
C TYR A 232 6.61 13.29 -19.48
N THR A 233 6.62 12.76 -18.27
CA THR A 233 6.81 13.55 -17.04
C THR A 233 8.18 14.21 -17.04
N PHE A 234 9.23 13.46 -17.39
CA PHE A 234 10.62 13.93 -17.37
C PHE A 234 10.94 14.93 -18.48
N GLN A 235 10.51 14.68 -19.72
CA GLN A 235 10.75 15.54 -20.89
C GLN A 235 9.80 16.76 -20.96
N SER A 236 9.34 17.22 -19.81
CA SER A 236 8.39 18.33 -19.73
C SER A 236 9.02 19.67 -20.09
N SER A 237 8.22 20.56 -20.68
CA SER A 237 8.64 21.95 -20.90
C SER A 237 9.04 22.60 -19.58
N LYS A 238 9.95 23.58 -19.59
CA LYS A 238 10.40 24.27 -18.35
C LYS A 238 9.25 24.75 -17.46
N VAL A 239 8.17 25.24 -18.08
CA VAL A 239 6.97 25.68 -17.36
C VAL A 239 6.24 24.50 -16.72
N ARG A 240 6.04 23.40 -17.45
CA ARG A 240 5.39 22.20 -16.92
C ARG A 240 6.22 21.56 -15.80
N LEU A 241 7.54 21.49 -15.97
CA LEU A 241 8.44 21.00 -14.94
C LEU A 241 8.34 21.82 -13.66
N LYS A 242 8.22 23.15 -13.75
CA LYS A 242 8.02 23.98 -12.55
C LYS A 242 6.71 23.68 -11.83
N ASN A 243 5.65 23.33 -12.56
CA ASN A 243 4.41 22.88 -11.96
C ASN A 243 4.57 21.52 -11.28
N VAL A 244 5.26 20.57 -11.93
CA VAL A 244 5.61 19.27 -11.34
C VAL A 244 6.41 19.46 -10.04
N GLU A 245 7.47 20.28 -10.05
CA GLU A 245 8.27 20.61 -8.86
C GLU A 245 7.37 21.11 -7.71
N ASN A 246 6.45 22.04 -8.01
CA ASN A 246 5.55 22.61 -7.01
C ASN A 246 4.59 21.56 -6.44
N GLU A 247 4.05 20.66 -7.26
CA GLU A 247 3.13 19.62 -6.79
C GLU A 247 3.85 18.54 -5.99
N VAL A 248 5.08 18.16 -6.36
CA VAL A 248 5.92 17.27 -5.53
C VAL A 248 6.20 17.89 -4.16
N ILE A 249 6.55 19.18 -4.12
CA ILE A 249 6.78 19.91 -2.88
C ILE A 249 5.49 19.98 -2.04
N ASN A 250 4.36 20.30 -2.66
CA ASN A 250 3.07 20.41 -1.97
C ASN A 250 2.60 19.07 -1.42
N SER A 251 2.75 17.98 -2.19
CA SER A 251 2.31 16.66 -1.76
C SER A 251 3.07 16.21 -0.51
N LEU A 252 4.38 16.45 -0.48
CA LEU A 252 5.24 16.17 0.68
C LEU A 252 4.98 17.12 1.85
N TYR A 253 4.57 18.37 1.62
CA TYR A 253 4.31 19.31 2.70
C TYR A 253 3.22 18.82 3.67
N GLY A 254 2.23 18.08 3.16
CA GLY A 254 1.20 17.43 3.99
C GLY A 254 1.70 16.26 4.82
N PHE A 255 2.85 15.68 4.45
CA PHE A 255 3.51 14.59 5.17
C PHE A 255 4.60 15.13 6.12
N ASP A 256 5.61 15.80 5.57
CA ASP A 256 6.69 16.45 6.31
C ASP A 256 7.07 17.80 5.66
N ALA A 257 6.77 18.88 6.37
CA ALA A 257 7.06 20.24 5.92
C ALA A 257 8.57 20.51 5.78
N ASN A 258 9.43 19.79 6.50
CA ASN A 258 10.88 19.96 6.38
C ASN A 258 11.43 19.32 5.10
N SER A 259 11.00 18.10 4.79
CA SER A 259 11.23 17.45 3.50
C SER A 259 10.83 18.35 2.32
N ALA A 260 9.64 18.95 2.39
CA ALA A 260 9.17 19.87 1.35
C ALA A 260 10.04 21.13 1.20
N LYS A 261 10.62 21.66 2.29
CA LYS A 261 11.52 22.83 2.22
C LYS A 261 12.84 22.50 1.52
N ILE A 262 13.39 21.30 1.72
CA ILE A 262 14.66 20.86 1.13
C ILE A 262 14.62 20.87 -0.40
N LEU A 263 13.44 20.59 -0.98
CA LEU A 263 13.21 20.56 -2.42
C LEU A 263 13.08 21.96 -3.05
N ARG A 264 13.04 23.05 -2.27
CA ARG A 264 12.95 24.41 -2.82
C ARG A 264 14.32 24.91 -3.27
N VAL A 265 14.59 24.73 -4.55
CA VAL A 265 15.83 25.16 -5.19
C VAL A 265 15.56 25.94 -6.47
N ASN A 266 16.58 26.64 -6.96
CA ASN A 266 16.47 27.57 -8.09
C ASN A 266 16.78 26.94 -9.46
N THR A 267 17.24 25.69 -9.50
CA THR A 267 17.52 24.98 -10.74
C THR A 267 17.00 23.56 -10.70
N THR A 268 16.57 23.07 -11.87
CA THR A 268 16.12 21.68 -12.06
C THR A 268 17.19 20.65 -11.68
N ARG A 269 18.46 20.92 -12.01
CA ARG A 269 19.58 20.04 -11.65
C ARG A 269 19.69 19.85 -10.14
N LEU A 270 19.62 20.95 -9.38
CA LEU A 270 19.61 20.88 -7.92
C LEU A 270 18.35 20.18 -7.42
N PHE A 271 17.21 20.38 -8.08
CA PHE A 271 15.95 19.74 -7.69
C PHE A 271 16.06 18.22 -7.81
N TYR A 272 16.59 17.69 -8.92
CA TYR A 272 16.82 16.25 -9.10
C TYR A 272 17.79 15.70 -8.05
N GLY A 273 18.91 16.39 -7.80
CA GLY A 273 19.82 16.00 -6.72
C GLY A 273 19.15 15.98 -5.34
N LYS A 274 18.23 16.92 -5.05
CA LYS A 274 17.46 16.95 -3.80
C LYS A 274 16.36 15.89 -3.73
N ILE A 275 15.77 15.49 -4.86
CA ILE A 275 14.83 14.35 -4.92
C ILE A 275 15.53 13.07 -4.47
N VAL A 276 16.72 12.81 -5.01
CA VAL A 276 17.54 11.64 -4.61
C VAL A 276 17.99 11.76 -3.17
N LYS A 277 18.55 12.90 -2.77
CA LYS A 277 18.99 13.13 -1.38
C LYS A 277 17.87 12.85 -0.38
N LEU A 278 16.66 13.33 -0.67
CA LEU A 278 15.52 13.17 0.24
C LEU A 278 15.14 11.69 0.45
N TYR A 279 15.36 10.85 -0.56
CA TYR A 279 15.12 9.41 -0.43
C TYR A 279 16.05 8.81 0.62
N THR A 280 17.34 9.12 0.53
CA THR A 280 18.37 8.59 1.43
C THR A 280 18.28 9.12 2.87
N GLY A 281 17.49 10.18 3.09
CA GLY A 281 17.29 10.76 4.40
C GLY A 281 16.40 9.90 5.31
N HIS A 282 16.42 10.21 6.61
CA HIS A 282 15.52 9.56 7.56
C HIS A 282 14.05 9.89 7.22
N TYR A 283 13.16 8.90 7.37
CA TYR A 283 11.69 8.96 7.23
C TYR A 283 11.09 8.78 5.83
N VAL A 284 11.56 9.46 4.79
CA VAL A 284 10.84 9.46 3.49
C VAL A 284 10.89 8.09 2.81
N TYR A 285 12.06 7.46 2.65
CA TYR A 285 12.13 6.13 2.02
C TYR A 285 11.27 5.11 2.78
N MET A 286 11.29 5.14 4.11
CA MET A 286 10.60 4.16 4.93
C MET A 286 9.08 4.24 4.71
N GLU A 287 8.50 5.43 4.78
CA GLU A 287 7.05 5.60 4.63
C GLU A 287 6.59 5.48 3.17
N MET A 288 7.41 5.95 2.21
CA MET A 288 7.13 5.78 0.80
C MET A 288 7.21 4.31 0.37
N ASN A 289 8.27 3.57 0.74
CA ASN A 289 8.38 2.15 0.41
C ASN A 289 7.27 1.34 1.09
N LYS A 290 6.83 1.71 2.30
CA LYS A 290 5.62 1.13 2.92
C LYS A 290 4.36 1.42 2.11
N ALA A 291 4.22 2.62 1.54
CA ALA A 291 3.09 2.98 0.70
C ALA A 291 3.04 2.12 -0.58
N LEU A 292 4.17 1.95 -1.25
CA LEU A 292 4.30 1.12 -2.45
C LEU A 292 4.07 -0.38 -2.14
N LYS A 293 4.67 -0.91 -1.07
CA LYS A 293 4.49 -2.32 -0.67
C LYS A 293 3.05 -2.70 -0.36
N ARG A 294 2.24 -1.77 0.12
CA ARG A 294 0.81 -2.05 0.38
C ARG A 294 0.07 -2.44 -0.90
N GLU A 295 0.57 -2.09 -2.07
CA GLU A 295 0.03 -2.55 -3.34
C GLU A 295 0.14 -4.07 -3.53
N ALA A 296 1.11 -4.73 -2.90
CA ALA A 296 1.25 -6.19 -2.97
C ALA A 296 0.23 -6.94 -2.10
N LEU A 297 -0.29 -6.27 -1.06
CA LEU A 297 -1.25 -6.84 -0.10
C LEU A 297 -2.68 -6.88 -0.64
N PHE A 298 -2.93 -6.17 -1.73
CA PHE A 298 -4.22 -6.11 -2.38
C PHE A 298 -4.04 -6.54 -3.83
N ASP A 299 -5.02 -7.25 -4.38
CA ASP A 299 -5.06 -7.30 -5.83
C ASP A 299 -5.44 -5.91 -6.36
N TYR A 300 -5.28 -5.73 -7.66
CA TYR A 300 -5.63 -4.48 -8.34
C TYR A 300 -7.09 -4.04 -8.09
N ASN A 301 -8.01 -5.00 -7.91
CA ASN A 301 -9.45 -4.76 -7.72
C ASN A 301 -9.81 -4.38 -6.28
N THR A 302 -8.93 -4.69 -5.33
CA THR A 302 -9.08 -4.43 -3.90
C THR A 302 -8.07 -3.42 -3.39
N TYR A 303 -7.39 -2.70 -4.29
CA TYR A 303 -6.43 -1.68 -3.90
C TYR A 303 -7.11 -0.58 -3.06
N ARG A 304 -6.55 -0.36 -1.87
CA ARG A 304 -7.09 0.55 -0.85
C ARG A 304 -5.99 1.55 -0.47
N PRO A 305 -5.71 2.55 -1.33
CA PRO A 305 -4.68 3.51 -1.02
C PRO A 305 -5.07 4.29 0.23
N ARG A 306 -4.20 4.28 1.24
CA ARG A 306 -4.36 5.20 2.37
C ARG A 306 -4.08 6.61 1.89
N SER A 307 -4.73 7.58 2.50
CA SER A 307 -4.47 8.99 2.23
C SER A 307 -3.00 9.37 2.39
N SER A 308 -2.32 8.83 3.41
CA SER A 308 -0.89 9.03 3.62
C SER A 308 -0.03 8.48 2.49
N ALA A 309 -0.44 7.39 1.84
CA ALA A 309 0.24 6.85 0.67
C ALA A 309 0.12 7.79 -0.54
N LEU A 310 -1.06 8.39 -0.75
CA LEU A 310 -1.32 9.30 -1.86
C LEU A 310 -0.42 10.55 -1.84
N HIS A 311 0.04 10.99 -0.67
CA HIS A 311 0.98 12.12 -0.55
C HIS A 311 2.37 11.82 -1.14
N PHE A 312 2.78 10.56 -1.16
CA PHE A 312 4.06 10.15 -1.73
C PHE A 312 4.01 9.96 -3.24
N GLY A 313 2.82 9.81 -3.82
CA GLY A 313 2.63 9.55 -5.24
C GLY A 313 3.45 10.46 -6.17
N PRO A 314 3.29 11.80 -6.10
CA PRO A 314 4.07 12.72 -6.93
C PRO A 314 5.58 12.61 -6.72
N TYR A 315 6.02 12.42 -5.47
CA TYR A 315 7.44 12.27 -5.14
C TYR A 315 8.02 10.96 -5.67
N ALA A 316 7.34 9.83 -5.47
CA ALA A 316 7.74 8.53 -5.99
C ALA A 316 7.83 8.55 -7.53
N LEU A 317 6.84 9.16 -8.18
CA LEU A 317 6.83 9.33 -9.64
C LEU A 317 8.05 10.14 -10.12
N MET A 318 8.35 11.25 -9.44
CA MET A 318 9.51 12.08 -9.77
C MET A 318 10.83 11.35 -9.51
N LEU A 319 10.94 10.59 -8.43
CA LEU A 319 12.13 9.79 -8.12
C LEU A 319 12.37 8.72 -9.18
N ASP A 320 11.35 7.98 -9.60
CA ASP A 320 11.45 7.02 -10.70
C ASP A 320 11.89 7.70 -11.99
N SER A 321 11.25 8.81 -12.39
CA SER A 321 11.67 9.58 -13.57
C SER A 321 13.14 10.03 -13.50
N VAL A 322 13.60 10.48 -12.33
CA VAL A 322 15.00 10.91 -12.13
C VAL A 322 15.94 9.72 -12.24
N LEU A 323 15.66 8.60 -11.58
CA LEU A 323 16.50 7.41 -11.66
C LEU A 323 16.55 6.87 -13.10
N THR A 324 15.42 6.83 -13.80
CA THR A 324 15.38 6.26 -15.16
C THR A 324 16.07 7.16 -16.19
N PHE A 325 15.85 8.47 -16.16
CA PHE A 325 16.19 9.37 -17.29
C PHE A 325 17.22 10.47 -16.99
N TRP A 326 17.58 10.74 -15.74
CA TRP A 326 18.59 11.77 -15.47
C TRP A 326 19.99 11.26 -15.77
N ASN A 327 20.61 11.80 -16.82
CA ASN A 327 21.92 11.39 -17.33
C ASN A 327 23.09 11.55 -16.35
N GLU A 328 22.95 12.29 -15.25
CA GLU A 328 23.97 12.34 -14.20
C GLU A 328 23.99 11.10 -13.31
N LEU A 329 22.95 10.29 -13.37
CA LEU A 329 22.84 9.02 -12.67
C LEU A 329 23.14 7.90 -13.65
N THR A 330 24.37 7.41 -13.63
CA THR A 330 24.81 6.34 -14.54
C THR A 330 24.21 5.00 -14.12
N PRO A 331 23.66 4.20 -15.06
CA PRO A 331 23.33 2.81 -14.82
C PRO A 331 24.56 2.03 -14.34
N TYR A 332 24.36 1.17 -13.35
CA TYR A 332 25.40 0.28 -12.85
C TYR A 332 25.11 -1.16 -13.31
N ASN A 333 26.12 -1.83 -13.85
CA ASN A 333 25.98 -3.11 -14.53
C ASN A 333 26.81 -4.25 -13.91
N GLU A 334 27.35 -4.05 -12.71
CA GLU A 334 28.06 -5.08 -11.96
C GLU A 334 27.22 -5.61 -10.78
N ILE A 335 27.83 -6.45 -9.95
CA ILE A 335 27.16 -7.01 -8.77
C ILE A 335 26.89 -5.92 -7.73
N THR A 336 25.70 -5.95 -7.15
CA THR A 336 25.38 -5.21 -5.92
C THR A 336 24.83 -6.14 -4.84
N TYR A 337 24.83 -5.66 -3.60
CA TYR A 337 24.44 -6.39 -2.41
C TYR A 337 23.37 -5.64 -1.63
N ARG A 338 22.42 -6.38 -1.05
CA ARG A 338 21.41 -5.83 -0.12
C ARG A 338 21.32 -6.65 1.14
N GLY A 339 21.53 -6.01 2.28
CA GLY A 339 21.23 -6.62 3.57
C GLY A 339 19.76 -6.50 3.92
N VAL A 340 19.17 -7.58 4.42
CA VAL A 340 17.84 -7.60 5.01
C VAL A 340 17.96 -8.17 6.41
N SER A 341 17.53 -7.44 7.43
CA SER A 341 17.74 -7.79 8.85
C SER A 341 16.98 -9.04 9.32
N VAL A 342 16.17 -9.64 8.46
CA VAL A 342 15.40 -10.87 8.71
C VAL A 342 15.78 -11.91 7.68
N ASN A 343 15.83 -13.17 8.11
CA ASN A 343 16.05 -14.27 7.18
C ASN A 343 14.81 -14.45 6.31
N ILE A 344 14.97 -14.28 5.00
CA ILE A 344 13.90 -14.39 4.01
C ILE A 344 14.17 -15.48 2.98
N SER A 345 15.19 -16.33 3.16
CA SER A 345 15.54 -17.35 2.16
C SER A 345 14.41 -18.34 1.90
N SER A 346 13.60 -18.67 2.90
CA SER A 346 12.43 -19.54 2.75
C SER A 346 11.26 -18.92 1.96
N HIS A 347 11.36 -17.66 1.55
CA HIS A 347 10.35 -17.01 0.69
C HIS A 347 10.69 -17.12 -0.80
N TYR A 348 11.82 -17.73 -1.15
CA TYR A 348 12.29 -17.82 -2.52
C TYR A 348 12.55 -19.27 -2.92
N ASP A 349 12.25 -19.57 -4.18
CA ASP A 349 12.64 -20.80 -4.84
C ASP A 349 13.58 -20.47 -6.00
N VAL A 350 14.50 -21.37 -6.32
CA VAL A 350 15.35 -21.21 -7.52
C VAL A 350 14.45 -21.22 -8.77
N ASN A 351 14.76 -20.35 -9.73
CA ASN A 351 13.96 -20.03 -10.91
C ASN A 351 12.66 -19.26 -10.63
N MET A 352 12.42 -18.81 -9.40
CA MET A 352 11.35 -17.87 -9.11
C MET A 352 11.69 -16.51 -9.71
N THR A 353 10.78 -15.96 -10.50
CA THR A 353 10.82 -14.57 -10.94
C THR A 353 9.82 -13.75 -10.15
N PHE A 354 10.23 -12.56 -9.74
CA PHE A 354 9.41 -11.67 -8.93
C PHE A 354 9.74 -10.19 -9.11
N VAL A 355 8.81 -9.34 -8.68
CA VAL A 355 8.96 -7.88 -8.73
C VAL A 355 9.01 -7.28 -7.33
N TYR A 356 9.96 -6.38 -7.11
CA TYR A 356 9.95 -5.44 -5.98
C TYR A 356 9.13 -4.20 -6.36
N LEU A 357 7.99 -3.99 -5.70
CA LEU A 357 7.14 -2.83 -5.98
C LEU A 357 7.70 -1.52 -5.43
N ASP A 358 8.64 -1.58 -4.47
CA ASP A 358 9.32 -0.41 -3.94
C ASP A 358 10.70 -0.20 -4.55
N PHE A 359 11.29 0.95 -4.25
CA PHE A 359 12.69 1.21 -4.56
C PHE A 359 13.60 0.29 -3.74
N VAL A 360 14.63 -0.27 -4.40
CA VAL A 360 15.57 -1.19 -3.78
C VAL A 360 16.93 -0.51 -3.63
N SER A 361 17.33 -0.15 -2.42
CA SER A 361 18.71 0.29 -2.13
C SER A 361 19.66 -0.90 -2.04
N THR A 362 20.80 -0.79 -2.70
CA THR A 362 21.90 -1.75 -2.66
C THR A 362 23.23 -1.02 -2.56
N THR A 363 24.31 -1.77 -2.39
CA THR A 363 25.69 -1.27 -2.33
C THR A 363 26.59 -2.21 -3.12
N ASP A 364 27.68 -1.71 -3.70
CA ASP A 364 28.71 -2.55 -4.32
C ASP A 364 29.71 -3.10 -3.28
N ASP A 365 29.56 -2.75 -2.00
CA ASP A 365 30.37 -3.27 -0.90
C ASP A 365 29.60 -4.33 -0.09
N LYS A 366 30.05 -5.58 -0.19
CA LYS A 366 29.46 -6.70 0.53
C LYS A 366 29.44 -6.48 2.06
N ASN A 367 30.48 -5.88 2.63
CA ASN A 367 30.57 -5.69 4.09
C ASN A 367 29.50 -4.71 4.59
N ILE A 368 29.21 -3.68 3.80
CA ILE A 368 28.15 -2.71 4.10
C ILE A 368 26.80 -3.43 4.09
N ALA A 369 26.49 -4.21 3.06
CA ALA A 369 25.26 -5.00 3.01
C ALA A 369 25.17 -6.02 4.17
N GLU A 370 26.26 -6.69 4.54
CA GLU A 370 26.28 -7.61 5.67
C GLU A 370 25.99 -6.91 7.00
N SER A 371 26.44 -5.67 7.19
CA SER A 371 26.12 -4.88 8.39
C SER A 371 24.62 -4.63 8.54
N PHE A 372 23.90 -4.40 7.43
CA PHE A 372 22.44 -4.25 7.44
C PHE A 372 21.69 -5.56 7.65
N ALA A 373 22.23 -6.69 7.16
CA ALA A 373 21.66 -8.01 7.39
C ALA A 373 21.87 -8.48 8.85
N GLY A 374 22.99 -8.12 9.46
CA GLY A 374 23.41 -8.68 10.73
C GLY A 374 23.67 -10.20 10.63
N THR A 375 23.73 -10.85 11.79
CA THR A 375 24.08 -12.28 11.89
C THR A 375 22.95 -13.23 11.49
N HIS A 376 21.70 -12.75 11.47
CA HIS A 376 20.51 -13.58 11.27
C HIS A 376 19.68 -13.16 10.06
N GLY A 377 20.09 -12.09 9.38
CA GLY A 377 19.44 -11.61 8.18
C GLY A 377 19.94 -12.26 6.90
N SER A 378 19.23 -12.02 5.81
CA SER A 378 19.63 -12.44 4.46
C SER A 378 20.45 -11.38 3.74
N VAL A 379 21.29 -11.81 2.81
CA VAL A 379 22.00 -10.94 1.86
C VAL A 379 21.56 -11.30 0.45
N LEU A 380 21.01 -10.32 -0.27
CA LEU A 380 20.74 -10.45 -1.70
C LEU A 380 22.02 -10.12 -2.46
N VAL A 381 22.42 -10.99 -3.38
CA VAL A 381 23.55 -10.79 -4.30
C VAL A 381 22.96 -10.62 -5.70
N ILE A 382 23.03 -9.42 -6.27
CA ILE A 382 22.24 -9.06 -7.45
C ILE A 382 23.16 -8.79 -8.64
N ASP A 383 23.02 -9.60 -9.68
CA ASP A 383 23.68 -9.43 -10.98
C ASP A 383 22.92 -8.45 -11.87
N ASN A 384 23.58 -7.34 -12.21
CA ASN A 384 23.05 -6.26 -13.05
C ASN A 384 23.64 -6.21 -14.46
N THR A 385 24.35 -7.26 -14.89
CA THR A 385 24.99 -7.31 -16.22
C THR A 385 23.99 -7.21 -17.37
N HIS A 386 22.72 -7.52 -17.11
CA HIS A 386 21.64 -7.32 -18.08
C HIS A 386 21.30 -5.82 -18.24
N ILE A 387 21.47 -5.30 -19.45
CA ILE A 387 21.20 -3.90 -19.77
C ILE A 387 19.69 -3.70 -19.96
N CYS A 388 19.07 -2.96 -19.04
CA CYS A 388 17.67 -2.57 -19.13
C CYS A 388 17.40 -1.26 -18.36
N ALA A 389 16.21 -0.69 -18.53
CA ALA A 389 15.82 0.55 -17.86
C ALA A 389 15.83 0.46 -16.33
N TRP A 390 15.70 -0.76 -15.79
CA TRP A 390 15.61 -1.08 -14.37
C TRP A 390 16.96 -1.26 -13.67
N GLN A 391 18.08 -1.13 -14.39
CA GLN A 391 19.39 -1.16 -13.75
C GLN A 391 19.48 -0.13 -12.61
N PRO A 392 20.18 -0.44 -11.52
CA PRO A 392 20.30 0.51 -10.44
C PRO A 392 21.17 1.69 -10.87
N ARG A 393 20.95 2.83 -10.23
CA ARG A 393 21.75 4.03 -10.46
C ARG A 393 22.67 4.28 -9.28
N ASN A 394 23.91 4.69 -9.54
CA ASN A 394 24.79 5.19 -8.49
C ASN A 394 24.24 6.51 -7.95
N ILE A 395 23.78 6.52 -6.69
CA ILE A 395 23.24 7.70 -6.04
C ILE A 395 24.12 8.22 -4.90
N ALA A 396 25.27 7.59 -4.65
CA ALA A 396 26.15 7.90 -3.52
C ALA A 396 26.52 9.39 -3.43
N LYS A 397 26.75 10.05 -4.58
CA LYS A 397 27.06 11.49 -4.67
C LYS A 397 25.95 12.39 -4.07
N TYR A 398 24.71 11.94 -4.12
CA TYR A 398 23.54 12.72 -3.67
C TYR A 398 22.99 12.25 -2.32
N SER A 399 23.49 11.12 -1.81
CA SER A 399 23.04 10.51 -0.56
C SER A 399 23.44 11.33 0.68
N ASP A 400 22.63 11.27 1.74
CA ASP A 400 23.03 11.69 3.09
C ASP A 400 24.10 10.77 3.69
N PHE A 401 24.25 9.55 3.16
CA PHE A 401 25.22 8.55 3.59
C PHE A 401 26.12 8.12 2.42
N PRO A 402 26.98 9.03 1.89
CA PRO A 402 27.81 8.74 0.71
C PRO A 402 28.76 7.55 0.90
N HIS A 403 29.13 7.24 2.14
CA HIS A 403 29.98 6.11 2.49
C HIS A 403 29.29 4.75 2.34
N GLU A 404 27.96 4.70 2.25
CA GLU A 404 27.20 3.47 1.98
C GLU A 404 27.34 3.01 0.53
N ARG A 405 27.89 3.87 -0.36
CA ARG A 405 28.08 3.59 -1.79
C ARG A 405 26.79 3.09 -2.44
N GLU A 406 25.71 3.83 -2.19
CA GLU A 406 24.36 3.38 -2.50
C GLU A 406 24.07 3.38 -4.01
N TYR A 407 23.48 2.28 -4.47
CA TYR A 407 22.90 2.10 -5.79
C TYR A 407 21.40 1.85 -5.62
N LEU A 408 20.58 2.58 -6.38
CA LEU A 408 19.13 2.54 -6.21
C LEU A 408 18.43 2.05 -7.47
N TYR A 409 17.66 0.97 -7.34
CA TYR A 409 16.77 0.50 -8.39
C TYR A 409 15.49 1.36 -8.42
N PRO A 410 14.97 1.69 -9.62
CA PRO A 410 13.61 2.21 -9.75
C PRO A 410 12.58 1.20 -9.21
N SER A 411 11.40 1.70 -8.86
CA SER A 411 10.31 0.86 -8.36
C SER A 411 9.73 -0.06 -9.45
N GLY A 412 9.41 -1.30 -9.13
CA GLY A 412 8.97 -2.28 -10.13
C GLY A 412 10.10 -3.12 -10.75
N ALA A 413 11.34 -3.00 -10.27
CA ALA A 413 12.43 -3.84 -10.75
C ALA A 413 12.13 -5.34 -10.55
N GLU A 414 12.43 -6.13 -11.59
CA GLU A 414 12.12 -7.55 -11.66
C GLU A 414 13.40 -8.39 -11.57
N PHE A 415 13.34 -9.49 -10.81
CA PHE A 415 14.48 -10.33 -10.49
C PHE A 415 14.15 -11.81 -10.64
N LEU A 416 15.11 -12.56 -11.18
CA LEU A 416 15.12 -14.02 -11.20
C LEU A 416 16.02 -14.53 -10.08
N VAL A 417 15.52 -15.46 -9.27
CA VAL A 417 16.34 -16.18 -8.28
C VAL A 417 17.17 -17.25 -8.98
N THR A 418 18.49 -17.09 -8.99
CA THR A 418 19.41 -18.02 -9.69
C THR A 418 19.99 -19.08 -8.76
N ALA A 419 20.15 -18.77 -7.47
CA ALA A 419 20.64 -19.71 -6.46
C ALA A 419 20.27 -19.24 -5.05
N ILE A 420 20.27 -20.16 -4.09
CA ILE A 420 20.10 -19.89 -2.66
C ILE A 420 21.19 -20.68 -1.92
N ASP A 421 22.01 -19.99 -1.12
CA ASP A 421 23.07 -20.59 -0.31
C ASP A 421 22.97 -20.07 1.14
N GLY A 422 22.31 -20.85 1.99
CA GLY A 422 22.02 -20.50 3.37
C GLY A 422 21.22 -19.20 3.49
N ARG A 423 21.88 -18.12 3.90
CA ARG A 423 21.30 -16.76 4.02
C ARG A 423 21.53 -15.87 2.80
N HIS A 424 22.30 -16.34 1.80
CA HIS A 424 22.56 -15.61 0.57
C HIS A 424 21.57 -16.02 -0.51
N ILE A 425 20.96 -15.02 -1.15
CA ILE A 425 20.00 -15.23 -2.24
C ILE A 425 20.59 -14.55 -3.48
N PHE A 426 20.87 -15.33 -4.50
CA PHE A 426 21.46 -14.83 -5.74
C PHE A 426 20.35 -14.49 -6.72
N LEU A 427 20.37 -13.24 -7.18
CA LEU A 427 19.37 -12.65 -8.05
C LEU A 427 20.03 -12.21 -9.34
N LYS A 428 19.29 -12.31 -10.44
CA LYS A 428 19.63 -11.69 -11.72
C LYS A 428 18.55 -10.69 -12.08
N LEU A 429 18.95 -9.46 -12.39
CA LEU A 429 18.05 -8.46 -12.94
C LEU A 429 17.51 -8.97 -14.28
N VAL A 430 16.20 -9.01 -14.42
CA VAL A 430 15.54 -9.37 -15.68
C VAL A 430 14.91 -8.15 -16.31
N ASN A 431 14.80 -8.19 -17.63
CA ASN A 431 13.94 -7.27 -18.33
C ASN A 431 12.52 -7.81 -18.22
N PRO A 432 11.52 -7.04 -17.74
CA PRO A 432 10.15 -7.43 -18.00
C PRO A 432 9.99 -7.61 -19.51
N SER A 433 9.54 -8.78 -19.91
CA SER A 433 9.28 -9.11 -21.31
C SER A 433 8.45 -7.98 -21.94
N PHE A 434 9.03 -7.31 -22.93
CA PHE A 434 8.43 -6.18 -23.66
C PHE A 434 7.30 -6.63 -24.58
#